data_AF-A0A0B4DUG8-F1
#
_entry.id   AF-A0A0B4DUG8-F1
#
_cell.length_a   1.000
_cell.length_b   1.000
_cell.length_c   1.000
_cell.angle_alpha   90.00
_cell.angle_beta   90.00
_cell.angle_gamma   90.00
#
_symmetry.space_group_name_H-M   'P 1'
#
loop_
_entity.id
_entity.type
_entity.pdbx_description
1 polymer ?
#
loop_
_entity_poly.entity_id
_entity_poly.type
_entity_poly.pdbx_seq_one_letter_code
_entity_poly.pdbx_strand_id
1 'polypeptide(L)'
;MTLEEAIATQPLWVQVWVNILFLGAFVLPLALLIWKPSRIAGLVTVAASVLAAGGVYWIYGQLGYVRLLGVPHVILWTPLVVWLWRQQARPDMPVWPRRIILTVCAVIVVSLVFDYADAARYLLGERQAY
;
A
#
# COMPACT_ATOMS: atom_id res chain seq x y z
N MET A 1 -3.83 -20.79 -10.97
CA MET A 1 -3.56 -20.24 -9.63
C MET A 1 -3.89 -18.76 -9.63
N THR A 2 -4.87 -18.32 -8.85
CA THR A 2 -5.19 -16.89 -8.67
C THR A 2 -4.16 -16.22 -7.76
N LEU A 3 -4.19 -14.88 -7.67
CA LEU A 3 -3.27 -14.14 -6.79
C LEU A 3 -3.53 -14.48 -5.32
N GLU A 4 -4.78 -14.66 -4.94
CA GLU A 4 -5.21 -15.04 -3.60
C GLU A 4 -4.71 -16.44 -3.23
N GLU A 5 -4.82 -17.40 -4.17
CA GLU A 5 -4.26 -18.74 -3.99
C GLU A 5 -2.73 -18.70 -3.84
N ALA A 6 -2.05 -17.83 -4.59
CA ALA A 6 -0.60 -17.63 -4.49
C ALA A 6 -0.18 -16.97 -3.17
N ILE A 7 -0.98 -16.05 -2.63
CA ILE A 7 -0.74 -15.45 -1.32
C ILE A 7 -0.97 -16.49 -0.20
N ALA A 8 -1.94 -17.39 -0.37
CA ALA A 8 -2.24 -18.43 0.60
C ALA A 8 -1.12 -19.47 0.77
N THR A 9 -0.23 -19.61 -0.22
CA THR A 9 0.98 -20.46 -0.11
C THR A 9 2.15 -19.78 0.59
N GLN A 10 2.05 -18.47 0.87
CA GLN A 10 3.11 -17.73 1.55
C GLN A 10 3.13 -18.01 3.06
N PRO A 11 4.26 -17.74 3.75
CA PRO A 11 4.34 -17.85 5.20
C PRO A 11 3.22 -17.07 5.91
N LEU A 12 2.75 -17.59 7.04
CA LEU A 12 1.63 -17.01 7.80
C LEU A 12 1.81 -15.51 8.11
N TRP A 13 3.04 -15.08 8.39
CA TRP A 13 3.32 -13.68 8.69
C TRP A 13 3.06 -12.75 7.49
N VAL A 14 3.27 -13.23 6.26
CA VAL A 14 2.95 -12.47 5.02
C VAL A 14 1.45 -12.33 4.88
N GLN A 15 0.70 -13.42 5.10
CA GLN A 15 -0.77 -13.41 5.00
C GLN A 15 -1.39 -12.45 6.03
N VAL A 16 -0.90 -12.49 7.27
CA VAL A 16 -1.31 -11.54 8.32
C VAL A 16 -0.96 -10.10 7.92
N TRP A 17 0.24 -9.88 7.37
CA TRP A 17 0.65 -8.55 6.92
C TRP A 17 -0.22 -8.01 5.78
N VAL A 18 -0.59 -8.85 4.80
CA VAL A 18 -1.51 -8.46 3.71
C VAL A 18 -2.87 -8.02 4.25
N ASN A 19 -3.39 -8.68 5.28
CA ASN A 19 -4.64 -8.26 5.93
C ASN A 19 -4.50 -6.91 6.67
N ILE A 20 -3.36 -6.69 7.35
CA ILE A 20 -3.04 -5.39 7.98
C ILE A 20 -2.94 -4.30 6.92
N LEU A 21 -2.28 -4.60 5.79
CA LEU A 21 -2.15 -3.71 4.65
C LEU A 21 -3.51 -3.36 4.06
N PHE A 22 -4.38 -4.35 3.88
CA PHE A 22 -5.75 -4.12 3.40
C PHE A 22 -6.52 -3.17 4.34
N LEU A 23 -6.48 -3.44 5.65
CA LEU A 23 -7.12 -2.58 6.64
C LEU A 23 -6.52 -1.16 6.61
N GLY A 24 -5.20 -1.03 6.56
CA GLY A 24 -4.50 0.26 6.64
C GLY A 24 -4.55 1.09 5.37
N ALA A 25 -4.50 0.48 4.19
CA ALA A 25 -4.42 1.18 2.90
C ALA A 25 -5.78 1.32 2.19
N PHE A 26 -6.80 0.54 2.57
CA PHE A 26 -8.13 0.58 1.93
C PHE A 26 -9.24 0.96 2.90
N VAL A 27 -9.34 0.29 4.06
CA VAL A 27 -10.48 0.48 4.97
C VAL A 27 -10.33 1.73 5.83
N LEU A 28 -9.19 1.86 6.51
CA LEU A 28 -8.93 2.97 7.44
C LEU A 28 -9.00 4.35 6.78
N PRO A 29 -8.51 4.56 5.53
CA PRO A 29 -8.67 5.84 4.84
C PRO A 29 -10.13 6.22 4.56
N LEU A 30 -11.07 5.28 4.50
CA LEU A 30 -12.51 5.60 4.36
C LEU A 30 -13.05 6.36 5.57
N ALA A 31 -12.50 6.14 6.76
CA ALA A 31 -12.87 6.92 7.95
C ALA A 31 -12.57 8.42 7.77
N LEU A 32 -11.58 8.78 6.94
CA LEU A 32 -11.26 10.18 6.66
C LEU A 32 -12.37 10.93 5.90
N LEU A 33 -13.36 10.22 5.36
CA LEU A 33 -14.51 10.81 4.67
C LEU A 33 -15.49 11.50 5.63
N ILE A 34 -15.44 11.13 6.92
CA ILE A 34 -16.29 11.70 7.98
C ILE A 34 -16.02 13.20 8.12
N TRP A 35 -14.74 13.61 8.12
CA TRP A 35 -14.35 15.01 8.33
C TRP A 35 -14.09 15.75 7.02
N LYS A 36 -14.73 16.92 6.83
CA LYS A 36 -14.57 17.74 5.62
C LYS A 36 -13.10 18.01 5.24
N PRO A 37 -12.18 18.40 6.16
CA PRO A 37 -10.79 18.72 5.81
C PRO A 37 -9.97 17.53 5.28
N SER A 38 -10.35 16.29 5.63
CA SER A 38 -9.60 15.07 5.28
C SER A 38 -10.20 14.24 4.16
N ARG A 39 -11.39 14.60 3.64
CA ARG A 39 -12.07 13.82 2.59
C ARG A 39 -11.21 13.55 1.38
N ILE A 40 -10.51 14.57 0.88
CA ILE A 40 -9.63 14.45 -0.28
C ILE A 40 -8.47 13.49 0.04
N ALA A 41 -7.90 13.57 1.24
CA ALA A 41 -6.85 12.64 1.67
C ALA A 41 -7.35 11.18 1.69
N GLY A 42 -8.55 10.93 2.22
CA GLY A 42 -9.19 9.62 2.17
C GLY A 42 -9.40 9.12 0.75
N LEU A 43 -10.06 9.90 -0.10
CA LEU A 43 -10.37 9.53 -1.48
C LEU A 43 -9.12 9.24 -2.31
N VAL A 44 -8.11 10.13 -2.24
CA VAL A 44 -6.87 9.95 -2.99
C VAL A 44 -6.11 8.72 -2.51
N THR A 45 -6.10 8.45 -1.20
CA THR A 45 -5.47 7.24 -0.65
C THR A 45 -6.14 5.98 -1.19
N VAL A 46 -7.47 5.89 -1.09
CA VAL A 46 -8.21 4.71 -1.59
C VAL A 46 -8.03 4.54 -3.09
N ALA A 47 -8.12 5.62 -3.87
CA ALA A 47 -7.91 5.57 -5.32
C ALA A 47 -6.50 5.08 -5.67
N ALA A 48 -5.46 5.60 -5.02
CA ALA A 48 -4.09 5.16 -5.23
C ALA A 48 -3.89 3.68 -4.83
N SER A 49 -4.48 3.23 -3.72
CA SER A 49 -4.42 1.83 -3.29
C SER A 49 -5.15 0.89 -4.25
N VAL A 50 -6.31 1.28 -4.78
CA VAL A 50 -7.04 0.50 -5.79
C VAL A 50 -6.25 0.40 -7.10
N LEU A 51 -5.66 1.52 -7.55
CA LEU A 51 -4.80 1.51 -8.74
C LEU A 51 -3.54 0.65 -8.53
N ALA A 52 -2.94 0.70 -7.35
CA ALA A 52 -1.78 -0.12 -7.01
C ALA A 52 -2.14 -1.62 -7.01
N ALA A 53 -3.24 -2.00 -6.35
CA ALA A 53 -3.75 -3.37 -6.39
C ALA A 53 -4.03 -3.82 -7.83
N GLY A 54 -4.71 -3.00 -8.65
CA GLY A 54 -4.94 -3.29 -10.06
C GLY A 54 -3.64 -3.53 -10.84
N GLY A 55 -2.60 -2.74 -10.57
CA GLY A 55 -1.26 -2.94 -11.13
C GLY A 55 -0.63 -4.26 -10.68
N VAL A 56 -0.79 -4.65 -9.41
CA VAL A 56 -0.29 -5.93 -8.87
C VAL A 56 -0.97 -7.10 -9.60
N TYR A 57 -2.30 -7.08 -9.71
CA TYR A 57 -3.06 -8.10 -10.45
C TYR A 57 -2.62 -8.18 -11.91
N TRP A 58 -2.40 -7.03 -12.55
CA TRP A 58 -1.95 -6.99 -13.94
C TRP A 58 -0.57 -7.62 -14.10
N ILE A 59 0.42 -7.24 -13.28
CA ILE A 59 1.77 -7.84 -13.30
C ILE A 59 1.71 -9.34 -13.01
N TYR A 60 0.92 -9.75 -12.01
CA TYR A 60 0.74 -11.16 -11.68
C TYR A 60 0.20 -11.96 -12.87
N GLY A 61 -0.78 -11.42 -13.60
CA GLY A 61 -1.32 -12.05 -14.80
C GLY A 61 -0.32 -12.21 -15.94
N GLN A 62 0.75 -11.41 -15.98
CA GLN A 62 1.79 -11.48 -17.02
C GLN A 62 3.01 -12.30 -16.59
N LEU A 63 3.46 -12.15 -15.33
CA LEU A 63 4.74 -12.66 -14.85
C LEU A 63 4.60 -13.72 -13.75
N GLY A 64 3.40 -13.95 -13.23
CA GLY A 64 3.17 -14.81 -12.07
C GLY A 64 3.63 -14.18 -10.76
N TYR A 65 3.89 -15.02 -9.76
CA TYR A 65 4.31 -14.59 -8.42
C TYR A 65 5.81 -14.27 -8.38
N VAL A 66 6.18 -13.06 -8.81
CA VAL A 66 7.57 -12.57 -8.86
C VAL A 66 7.79 -11.40 -7.91
N ARG A 67 9.04 -11.13 -7.55
CA ARG A 67 9.39 -10.00 -6.66
C ARG A 67 9.00 -8.61 -7.20
N LEU A 68 8.78 -8.48 -8.50
CA LEU A 68 8.31 -7.22 -9.11
C LEU A 68 6.84 -6.88 -8.82
N LEU A 69 6.08 -7.77 -8.17
CA LEU A 69 4.69 -7.50 -7.81
C LEU A 69 4.54 -6.24 -6.96
N GLY A 70 5.56 -5.85 -6.19
CA GLY A 70 5.56 -4.61 -5.38
C GLY A 70 5.75 -3.31 -6.16
N VAL A 71 6.15 -3.35 -7.43
CA VAL A 71 6.47 -2.13 -8.21
C VAL A 71 5.30 -1.14 -8.34
N PRO A 72 4.04 -1.56 -8.55
CA PRO A 72 2.90 -0.65 -8.55
C PRO A 72 2.75 0.13 -7.24
N HIS A 73 3.03 -0.51 -6.10
CA HIS A 73 3.06 0.17 -4.80
C HIS A 73 4.17 1.22 -4.77
N VAL A 74 5.39 0.88 -5.19
CA VAL A 74 6.50 1.83 -5.25
C VAL A 74 6.15 3.08 -6.06
N ILE A 75 5.53 2.91 -7.23
CA ILE A 75 5.19 4.02 -8.13
C ILE A 75 4.08 4.90 -7.54
N LEU A 76 3.03 4.30 -6.98
CA LEU A 76 1.83 5.04 -6.55
C LEU A 76 1.88 5.49 -5.10
N TRP A 77 2.41 4.67 -4.19
CA TRP A 77 2.42 4.94 -2.76
C TRP A 77 3.55 5.85 -2.31
N THR A 78 4.70 5.85 -2.98
CA THR A 78 5.80 6.77 -2.65
C THR A 78 5.39 8.25 -2.73
N PRO A 79 4.85 8.74 -3.87
CA PRO A 79 4.36 10.13 -3.93
C PRO A 79 3.15 10.37 -3.02
N LEU A 80 2.29 9.35 -2.82
CA LEU A 80 1.16 9.44 -1.90
C LEU A 80 1.60 9.70 -0.46
N VAL A 81 2.58 8.96 0.05
CA VAL A 81 3.11 9.14 1.42
C VAL A 81 3.67 10.55 1.60
N VAL A 82 4.45 11.05 0.63
CA VAL A 82 4.99 12.41 0.66
C VAL A 82 3.86 13.44 0.71
N TRP A 83 2.81 13.24 -0.06
CA TRP A 83 1.64 14.13 -0.07
C TRP A 83 0.84 14.05 1.23
N LEU A 84 0.55 12.84 1.74
CA LEU A 84 -0.16 12.62 2.99
C LEU A 84 0.59 13.22 4.19
N TRP A 85 1.92 13.17 4.19
CA TRP A 85 2.75 13.82 5.19
C TRP A 85 2.54 15.34 5.24
N ARG A 86 2.31 15.98 4.08
CA ARG A 86 1.95 17.40 4.00
C ARG A 86 0.51 17.63 4.46
N GLN A 87 -0.41 16.72 4.12
CA GLN A 87 -1.81 16.86 4.50
C GLN A 87 -2.02 16.79 6.01
N GLN A 88 -1.36 15.85 6.70
CA GLN A 88 -1.51 15.71 8.15
C GLN A 88 -0.99 16.95 8.91
N ALA A 89 0.01 17.64 8.35
CA ALA A 89 0.65 18.83 8.91
C ALA A 89 -0.18 20.12 8.71
N ARG A 90 -1.29 20.05 7.98
CA ARG A 90 -2.16 21.22 7.77
C ARG A 90 -2.72 21.75 9.10
N PRO A 91 -2.76 23.08 9.30
CA PRO A 91 -3.30 23.68 10.53
C PRO A 91 -4.77 23.35 10.78
N ASP A 92 -5.56 23.21 9.72
CA ASP A 92 -7.00 22.92 9.77
C ASP A 92 -7.32 21.41 9.90
N MET A 93 -6.29 20.55 9.98
CA MET A 93 -6.47 19.11 10.10
C MET A 93 -6.89 18.72 11.53
N PRO A 94 -8.06 18.10 11.74
CA PRO A 94 -8.47 17.66 13.07
C PRO A 94 -7.57 16.53 13.60
N VAL A 95 -7.50 16.40 14.94
CA VAL A 95 -6.56 15.49 15.62
C VAL A 95 -6.74 14.03 15.20
N TRP A 96 -7.98 13.55 15.09
CA TRP A 96 -8.27 12.16 14.70
C TRP A 96 -7.90 11.85 13.24
N PRO A 97 -8.34 12.63 12.23
CA PRO A 97 -7.82 12.53 10.87
C PRO A 97 -6.30 12.55 10.76
N ARG A 98 -5.61 13.43 11.51
CA ARG A 98 -4.15 13.47 11.55
C ARG A 98 -3.56 12.13 12.00
N ARG A 99 -4.06 11.58 13.12
CA ARG A 99 -3.61 10.28 13.64
C ARG A 99 -3.87 9.15 12.64
N ILE A 100 -5.06 9.15 12.02
CA ILE A 100 -5.41 8.17 10.99
C ILE A 100 -4.43 8.26 9.81
N ILE A 101 -4.17 9.45 9.27
CA ILE A 101 -3.22 9.63 8.17
C ILE A 101 -1.81 9.12 8.56
N LEU A 102 -1.35 9.41 9.77
CA LEU A 102 -0.04 8.91 10.25
C LEU A 102 -0.01 7.38 10.34
N THR A 103 -1.08 6.75 10.84
CA THR A 103 -1.20 5.28 10.87
C THR A 103 -1.19 4.68 9.46
N VAL A 104 -1.95 5.26 8.54
CA VAL A 104 -1.96 4.86 7.12
C VAL A 104 -0.55 4.97 6.52
N CYS A 105 0.13 6.09 6.75
CA CYS A 105 1.50 6.28 6.29
C CYS A 105 2.45 5.23 6.86
N ALA A 106 2.34 4.90 8.16
CA ALA A 106 3.19 3.89 8.78
C ALA A 106 3.02 2.51 8.11
N VAL A 107 1.77 2.08 7.88
CA VAL A 107 1.48 0.80 7.21
C VAL A 107 2.03 0.79 5.78
N ILE A 108 1.77 1.85 5.01
CA ILE A 108 2.24 1.97 3.63
C ILE A 108 3.78 2.01 3.57
N VAL A 109 4.44 2.73 4.46
CA VAL A 109 5.91 2.81 4.49
C VAL A 109 6.54 1.45 4.80
N VAL A 110 5.99 0.68 5.74
CA VAL A 110 6.49 -0.67 6.01
C VAL A 110 6.31 -1.56 4.77
N SER A 111 5.18 -1.46 4.07
CA SER A 111 4.99 -2.19 2.80
C SER A 111 6.01 -1.76 1.74
N LEU A 112 6.21 -0.46 1.57
CA LEU A 112 7.19 0.08 0.62
C LEU A 112 8.60 -0.42 0.89
N VAL A 113 9.00 -0.57 2.16
CA VAL A 113 10.31 -1.15 2.51
C VAL A 113 10.43 -2.58 1.97
N PHE A 114 9.38 -3.40 2.08
CA PHE A 114 9.36 -4.74 1.47
C PHE A 114 9.41 -4.66 -0.06
N ASP A 115 8.60 -3.80 -0.66
CA ASP A 115 8.53 -3.64 -2.12
C ASP A 115 9.88 -3.19 -2.72
N TYR A 116 10.56 -2.23 -2.08
CA TYR A 116 11.89 -1.78 -2.48
C TYR A 116 12.95 -2.87 -2.32
N ALA A 117 12.92 -3.61 -1.21
CA ALA A 117 13.84 -4.71 -0.99
C ALA A 117 13.68 -5.82 -2.04
N ASP A 118 12.44 -6.14 -2.39
CA ASP A 118 12.13 -7.14 -3.41
C ASP A 118 12.47 -6.66 -4.83
N ALA A 119 12.21 -5.39 -5.15
CA ALA A 119 12.66 -4.80 -6.41
C ALA A 119 14.21 -4.82 -6.53
N ALA A 120 14.93 -4.48 -5.46
CA ALA A 120 16.39 -4.54 -5.45
C ALA A 120 16.90 -5.98 -5.65
N ARG A 121 16.35 -6.96 -4.94
CA ARG A 121 16.69 -8.39 -5.11
C ARG A 121 16.41 -8.89 -6.53
N TYR A 122 15.29 -8.47 -7.11
CA TYR A 122 14.95 -8.81 -8.48
C TYR A 122 16.01 -8.28 -9.47
N LEU A 123 16.45 -7.03 -9.29
CA LEU A 123 17.52 -6.43 -10.11
C LEU A 123 18.86 -7.14 -9.93
N LEU A 124 19.12 -7.71 -8.75
CA LEU A 124 20.28 -8.55 -8.46
C LEU A 124 20.17 -9.98 -9.01
N GLY A 125 19.06 -10.33 -9.65
CA GLY A 125 18.84 -11.62 -10.32
C GLY A 125 17.96 -12.61 -9.54
N GLU A 126 17.54 -12.29 -8.32
CA GLU A 126 16.64 -13.13 -7.52
C GLU A 126 15.18 -12.90 -7.94
N ARG A 127 14.71 -13.66 -8.94
CA ARG A 127 13.40 -13.38 -9.56
C ARG A 127 12.19 -13.90 -8.78
N GLN A 128 12.36 -14.97 -8.01
CA GLN A 128 11.28 -15.60 -7.24
C GLN A 128 11.13 -14.96 -5.87
N ALA A 129 9.88 -14.67 -5.48
CA ALA A 129 9.54 -14.20 -4.15
C ALA A 129 9.37 -15.41 -3.23
N TYR A 130 10.41 -15.65 -2.42
CA TYR A 130 10.59 -16.78 -1.50
C TYR A 130 10.69 -18.17 -2.14
#